data_AF-A0A539DUI9-F1
#
_entry.id   AF-A0A539DUI9-F1
#
_cell.length_a   1.000
_cell.length_b   1.000
_cell.length_c   1.000
_cell.angle_alpha   90.00
_cell.angle_beta   90.00
_cell.angle_gamma   90.00
#
_symmetry.space_group_name_H-M   'P 1'
#
loop_
_entity.id
_entity.type
_entity.pdbx_description
1 polymer ?
#
loop_
_entity_poly.entity_id
_entity_poly.type
_entity_poly.pdbx_seq_one_letter_code
_entity_poly.pdbx_strand_id
1 'polypeptide(L)'
;ADNSQYWLGECFYVQDKVSEAAREFEKVINEHQDGDKVPAAYLKLGYCALRRNDTAQARRWFDDVIRKFPSSEEARSARNKLASIE
;
A
#
# COMPACT_ATOMS: atom_id res chain seq x y z
N ALA A 1 -4.04 -17.45 4.89
CA ALA A 1 -5.04 -16.40 5.20
C ALA A 1 -4.54 -15.01 4.76
N ASP A 2 -3.23 -14.85 4.62
CA ASP A 2 -2.53 -13.61 4.32
C ASP A 2 -2.96 -13.01 2.96
N ASN A 3 -3.23 -13.87 1.98
CA ASN A 3 -3.75 -13.44 0.68
C ASN A 3 -5.18 -12.88 0.78
N SER A 4 -6.07 -13.47 1.59
CA SER A 4 -7.48 -13.08 1.62
C SER A 4 -7.70 -11.66 2.15
N GLN A 5 -6.90 -11.21 3.13
CA GLN A 5 -7.03 -9.86 3.67
C GLN A 5 -6.58 -8.79 2.65
N TYR A 6 -5.49 -9.06 1.94
CA TYR A 6 -5.03 -8.21 0.84
C TYR A 6 -6.09 -8.11 -0.27
N TRP A 7 -6.65 -9.24 -0.69
CA TRP A 7 -7.70 -9.26 -1.73
C TRP A 7 -8.97 -8.56 -1.27
N LEU A 8 -9.30 -8.60 0.02
CA LEU A 8 -10.42 -7.84 0.57
C LEU A 8 -10.18 -6.32 0.48
N GLY A 9 -8.97 -5.87 0.81
CA GLY A 9 -8.56 -4.47 0.62
C GLY A 9 -8.66 -4.04 -0.85
N GLU A 10 -8.22 -4.89 -1.77
CA GLU A 10 -8.34 -4.64 -3.22
C GLU A 10 -9.81 -4.54 -3.67
N CYS A 11 -10.69 -5.42 -3.17
CA CYS A 11 -12.12 -5.34 -3.45
C CYS A 11 -12.72 -4.00 -3.00
N PHE A 12 -12.34 -3.51 -1.82
CA PHE A 12 -12.78 -2.18 -1.35
C PHE A 12 -12.18 -1.06 -2.19
N TYR A 13 -10.91 -1.17 -2.58
CA TYR A 13 -10.24 -0.18 -3.42
C TYR A 13 -10.91 -0.02 -4.78
N VAL A 14 -11.36 -1.11 -5.39
CA VAL A 14 -12.10 -1.12 -6.66
C VAL A 14 -13.52 -0.59 -6.49
N GLN A 15 -14.16 -0.80 -5.33
CA GLN A 15 -15.50 -0.27 -5.00
C GLN A 15 -15.51 1.23 -4.61
N ASP A 16 -14.40 1.92 -4.81
CA ASP A 16 -14.17 3.29 -4.35
C ASP A 16 -14.20 3.53 -2.83
N LYS A 17 -14.20 2.44 -2.05
CA LYS A 17 -14.19 2.46 -0.58
C LYS A 17 -12.76 2.53 -0.05
N VAL A 18 -12.10 3.65 -0.33
CA VAL A 18 -10.66 3.84 -0.06
C VAL A 18 -10.32 3.74 1.42
N SER A 19 -11.20 4.24 2.29
CA SER A 19 -10.99 4.22 3.75
C SER A 19 -11.03 2.79 4.30
N GLU A 20 -12.01 1.99 3.88
CA GLU A 20 -12.06 0.57 4.22
C GLU A 20 -10.87 -0.19 3.63
N ALA A 21 -10.53 0.07 2.36
CA ALA A 21 -9.37 -0.55 1.71
C ALA A 21 -8.08 -0.31 2.51
N ALA A 22 -7.83 0.94 2.89
CA ALA A 22 -6.67 1.29 3.72
C ALA A 22 -6.65 0.51 5.03
N ARG A 23 -7.78 0.41 5.74
CA ARG A 23 -7.86 -0.34 6.99
C ARG A 23 -7.53 -1.82 6.81
N GLU A 24 -7.98 -2.43 5.72
CA GLU A 24 -7.70 -3.84 5.46
C GLU A 24 -6.25 -4.07 5.03
N PHE A 25 -5.63 -3.15 4.28
CA PHE A 25 -4.19 -3.20 3.99
C PHE A 25 -3.32 -2.95 5.23
N GLU A 26 -3.74 -2.08 6.15
CA GLU A 26 -3.07 -1.89 7.44
C GLU A 26 -3.06 -3.17 8.28
N LYS A 27 -4.14 -3.96 8.24
CA LYS A 27 -4.14 -5.28 8.89
C LYS A 27 -3.12 -6.23 8.27
N VAL A 28 -2.98 -6.23 6.94
CA VAL A 28 -1.97 -7.07 6.26
C VAL A 28 -0.57 -6.76 6.78
N ILE A 29 -0.20 -5.49 6.90
CA ILE A 29 1.15 -5.11 7.37
C ILE A 29 1.35 -5.34 8.88
N ASN A 30 0.29 -5.33 9.68
CA ASN A 30 0.36 -5.52 11.13
C ASN A 30 0.33 -7.00 11.53
N GLU A 31 -0.53 -7.80 10.90
CA GLU A 31 -0.75 -9.21 11.24
C GLU A 31 0.21 -10.15 10.51
N HIS A 32 0.73 -9.75 9.35
CA HIS A 32 1.52 -10.63 8.47
C HIS A 32 2.87 -10.02 8.12
N GLN A 33 3.67 -9.59 9.11
CA GLN A 33 4.89 -8.79 8.92
C GLN A 33 5.93 -9.38 7.95
N ASP A 34 5.98 -10.71 7.82
CA ASP A 34 6.90 -11.45 6.93
C ASP A 34 6.21 -12.02 5.67
N GLY A 35 4.96 -11.64 5.40
CA GLY A 35 4.21 -12.16 4.26
C GLY A 35 4.63 -11.52 2.94
N ASP A 36 4.65 -12.31 1.86
CA ASP A 36 4.98 -11.85 0.49
C ASP A 36 4.07 -10.72 -0.04
N LYS A 37 2.94 -10.46 0.63
CA LYS A 37 1.97 -9.43 0.28
C LYS A 37 2.14 -8.12 1.06
N VAL A 38 3.04 -8.09 2.04
CA VAL A 38 3.32 -6.88 2.81
C VAL A 38 3.82 -5.74 1.91
N PRO A 39 4.77 -5.93 0.98
CA PRO A 39 5.21 -4.85 0.10
C PRO A 39 4.06 -4.31 -0.75
N ALA A 40 3.17 -5.19 -1.22
CA ALA A 40 1.98 -4.83 -1.98
C ALA A 40 0.97 -4.03 -1.14
N ALA A 41 0.76 -4.41 0.12
CA ALA A 41 -0.12 -3.67 1.03
C ALA A 41 0.40 -2.25 1.29
N TYR A 42 1.71 -2.07 1.54
CA TYR A 42 2.30 -0.72 1.68
C TYR A 42 2.11 0.13 0.42
N LEU A 43 2.37 -0.44 -0.76
CA LEU A 43 2.17 0.26 -2.03
C LEU A 43 0.70 0.69 -2.20
N LYS A 44 -0.24 -0.20 -1.89
CA LYS A 44 -1.68 0.09 -1.97
C LYS A 44 -2.13 1.13 -0.95
N LEU A 45 -1.56 1.16 0.25
CA LEU A 45 -1.80 2.24 1.22
C LEU A 45 -1.38 3.60 0.67
N GLY A 46 -0.24 3.67 -0.03
CA GLY A 46 0.19 4.87 -0.75
C GLY A 46 -0.83 5.32 -1.80
N TYR A 47 -1.34 4.39 -2.62
CA TYR A 47 -2.39 4.69 -3.59
C TYR A 47 -3.71 5.11 -2.94
N CYS A 48 -4.09 4.50 -1.82
CA CYS A 48 -5.27 4.90 -1.04
C CYS A 48 -5.13 6.33 -0.52
N ALA A 49 -3.96 6.71 -0.03
CA ALA A 49 -3.69 8.08 0.40
C ALA A 49 -3.77 9.08 -0.77
N LEU A 50 -3.21 8.74 -1.95
CA LEU A 50 -3.36 9.57 -3.15
C LEU A 50 -4.82 9.77 -3.57
N ARG A 51 -5.63 8.70 -3.54
CA ARG A 51 -7.06 8.77 -3.86
C ARG A 51 -7.82 9.70 -2.91
N ARG A 52 -7.35 9.84 -1.67
CA ARG A 52 -7.91 10.77 -0.67
C ARG A 52 -7.32 12.19 -0.76
N ASN A 53 -6.52 12.49 -1.80
CA ASN A 53 -5.74 13.74 -1.91
C ASN A 53 -4.76 13.98 -0.75
N ASP A 54 -4.39 12.94 0.00
CA ASP A 54 -3.37 13.03 1.04
C ASP A 54 -2.00 12.62 0.48
N THR A 55 -1.40 13.51 -0.29
CA THR A 55 -0.08 13.28 -0.91
C THR A 55 1.01 13.14 0.15
N ALA A 56 0.89 13.81 1.30
CA ALA A 56 1.86 13.71 2.39
C ALA A 56 1.89 12.29 2.97
N GLN A 57 0.73 11.71 3.26
CA GLN A 57 0.62 10.34 3.73
C GLN A 57 1.00 9.34 2.64
N ALA A 58 0.66 9.60 1.38
CA ALA A 58 1.05 8.76 0.25
C ALA A 58 2.58 8.64 0.13
N ARG A 59 3.30 9.77 0.19
CA ARG A 59 4.77 9.79 0.15
C ARG A 59 5.36 8.93 1.27
N ARG A 60 4.85 9.06 2.51
CA ARG A 60 5.30 8.24 3.65
C ARG A 60 5.17 6.74 3.39
N TRP A 61 4.01 6.30 2.88
CA TRP A 61 3.79 4.89 2.59
C TRP A 61 4.68 4.37 1.46
N PHE A 62 4.90 5.16 0.42
CA PHE A 62 5.82 4.81 -0.66
C PHE A 62 7.28 4.76 -0.17
N ASP A 63 7.71 5.71 0.65
CA ASP A 63 9.04 5.70 1.26
C ASP A 63 9.22 4.48 2.18
N ASP A 64 8.19 4.09 2.93
CA ASP A 64 8.25 2.93 3.80
C ASP A 64 8.43 1.62 3.03
N VAL A 65 7.72 1.40 1.91
CA VAL A 65 7.97 0.20 1.08
C VAL A 65 9.36 0.24 0.44
N ILE A 66 9.83 1.42 0.01
CA ILE A 66 11.18 1.56 -0.56
C ILE A 66 12.25 1.23 0.47
N ARG A 67 12.07 1.67 1.71
CA ARG A 67 13.03 1.46 2.80
C ARG A 67 12.99 0.05 3.36
N LYS A 68 11.79 -0.52 3.54
CA LYS A 68 11.61 -1.87 4.11
C LYS A 68 11.85 -2.97 3.09
N PHE A 69 11.48 -2.75 1.84
CA PHE A 69 11.51 -3.75 0.77
C PHE A 69 12.23 -3.25 -0.50
N PRO A 70 13.47 -2.74 -0.40
CA PRO A 70 14.14 -2.02 -1.49
C PRO A 70 14.30 -2.81 -2.79
N SER A 71 14.35 -4.14 -2.70
CA SER A 71 14.53 -5.09 -3.80
C SER A 71 13.20 -5.58 -4.41
N SER A 72 12.05 -5.20 -3.86
CA SER A 72 10.75 -5.66 -4.34
C SER A 72 10.26 -4.85 -5.55
N GLU A 73 9.41 -5.48 -6.35
CA GLU A 73 8.75 -4.85 -7.50
C GLU A 73 7.85 -3.68 -7.07
N GLU A 74 7.27 -3.78 -5.88
CA GLU A 74 6.45 -2.75 -5.27
C GLU A 74 7.26 -1.54 -4.85
N ALA A 75 8.47 -1.73 -4.31
CA ALA A 75 9.38 -0.61 -4.04
C ALA A 75 9.78 0.11 -5.33
N ARG A 76 10.03 -0.63 -6.41
CA ARG A 76 10.30 -0.02 -7.73
C ARG A 76 9.11 0.79 -8.22
N SER A 77 7.90 0.24 -8.11
CA SER A 77 6.65 0.93 -8.48
C SER A 77 6.41 2.16 -7.61
N ALA A 78 6.68 2.08 -6.30
CA ALA A 78 6.57 3.18 -5.36
C ALA A 78 7.55 4.32 -5.70
N ARG A 79 8.81 4.03 -6.04
CA ARG A 79 9.78 5.07 -6.50
C ARG A 79 9.25 5.81 -7.72
N ASN A 80 8.78 5.07 -8.72
CA ASN A 80 8.21 5.67 -9.93
C ASN A 80 7.00 6.54 -9.60
N LYS A 81 6.14 6.10 -8.67
CA LYS A 81 4.97 6.88 -8.28
C LYS A 81 5.34 8.12 -7.46
N LEU A 82 6.31 8.01 -6.56
CA LEU A 82 6.83 9.10 -5.74
C LEU A 82 7.38 10.23 -6.63
N ALA A 83 8.19 9.88 -7.64
CA ALA A 83 8.71 10.83 -8.62
C ALA A 83 7.61 11.53 -9.46
N SER A 84 6.44 10.89 -9.62
CA SER A 84 5.29 11.46 -10.34
C SER A 84 4.44 12.40 -9.49
N ILE A 85 4.52 12.32 -8.16
CA ILE A 85 3.74 13.16 -7.24
C ILE A 85 4.61 14.21 -6.57
N GLU A 86 5.89 14.28 -6.95
CA GLU A 86 6.89 15.18 -6.38
C GLU A 86 6.67 16.64 -6.78
#